data_AF-A0A6N9V432-F1
#
_entry.id   AF-A0A6N9V432-F1
#
_cell.length_a   1.000
_cell.length_b   1.000
_cell.length_c   1.000
_cell.angle_alpha   90.00
_cell.angle_beta   90.00
_cell.angle_gamma   90.00
#
_symmetry.space_group_name_H-M   'P 1'
#
loop_
_entity.id
_entity.type
_entity.pdbx_description
1 polymer ?
#
loop_
_entity_poly.entity_id
_entity_poly.type
_entity_poly.pdbx_seq_one_letter_code
_entity_poly.pdbx_strand_id
1 'polypeptide(L)' 'VFLMLIWGAVRGLVLGESMSAPTAAFEIRPEHPGLAGFALVFLLLRAFSSGCAALTGVEAISNGVPGFRRPKSRNAA' A
#
# COMPACT_ATOMS: atom_id res chain seq x y z
N VAL A 1 -20.25 23.57 17.66
CA VAL A 1 -18.90 23.33 17.09
C VAL A 1 -17.96 24.50 17.35
N PHE A 2 -18.24 25.70 16.84
CA PHE A 2 -17.34 26.87 17.05
C PHE A 2 -17.05 27.18 18.52
N LEU A 3 -18.05 27.12 19.41
CA LEU A 3 -17.86 27.31 20.85
C LEU A 3 -16.93 26.25 21.48
N MET A 4 -17.02 25.00 21.06
CA MET A 4 -16.16 23.91 21.56
C MET A 4 -14.71 24.08 21.08
N LEU A 5 -14.52 24.54 19.83
CA LEU A 5 -13.19 24.84 19.28
C LEU A 5 -12.54 26.02 20.00
N ILE A 6 -13.29 27.10 20.23
CA ILE A 6 -12.80 28.28 20.97
C ILE A 6 -12.45 27.88 22.40
N TRP A 7 -13.29 27.08 23.07
CA TRP A 7 -13.03 26.61 24.43
C TRP A 7 -11.75 25.77 24.52
N GLY A 8 -11.56 24.82 23.60
CA GLY A 8 -10.32 24.03 23.52
C GLY A 8 -9.08 24.89 23.24
N ALA A 9 -9.19 25.86 22.33
CA ALA A 9 -8.10 26.78 22.01
C ALA A 9 -7.69 27.66 23.20
N VAL A 10 -8.66 28.19 23.96
CA VAL A 10 -8.39 28.97 25.17
C VAL A 10 -7.70 28.11 26.25
N ARG A 11 -8.20 26.89 26.49
CA ARG A 11 -7.62 25.95 27.46
C ARG A 11 -6.17 25.59 27.12
N GLY A 12 -5.87 25.35 25.84
CA GLY A 12 -4.53 24.99 25.38
C GLY A 12 -3.56 26.17 25.26
N LEU A 13 -3.98 27.28 24.67
CA LEU A 13 -3.09 28.41 24.31
C LEU A 13 -2.96 29.45 25.41
N VAL A 14 -4.00 29.66 26.22
CA VAL A 14 -4.03 30.70 27.25
C VAL A 14 -3.80 30.12 28.64
N LEU A 15 -4.45 29.01 28.96
CA LEU A 15 -4.33 28.35 30.27
C LEU A 15 -3.17 27.35 30.34
N GLY A 16 -2.57 26.99 29.19
CA GLY A 16 -1.44 26.08 29.13
C GLY A 16 -1.77 24.63 29.54
N GLU A 17 -3.05 24.24 29.56
CA GLU A 17 -3.44 22.87 29.86
C GLU A 17 -3.04 21.94 28.72
N SER A 18 -2.28 20.88 29.04
CA SER A 18 -2.03 19.79 28.11
C SER A 18 -3.31 18.95 27.99
N MET A 19 -3.96 19.01 26.84
CA MET A 19 -5.10 18.17 26.49
C MET A 19 -4.65 16.74 26.18
N SER A 20 -4.09 16.07 27.19
CA SER A 20 -3.68 14.67 27.10
C SER A 20 -4.90 13.77 27.21
N ALA A 21 -5.08 12.88 26.24
CA ALA A 21 -6.06 11.82 26.37
C ALA A 21 -5.71 10.94 27.59
N PRO A 22 -6.70 10.31 28.25
CA PRO A 22 -6.43 9.34 29.33
C PRO A 22 -5.49 8.20 28.90
N THR A 23 -5.45 7.92 27.59
CA THR A 23 -4.62 6.90 26.96
C THR A 23 -3.27 7.43 26.46
N ALA A 24 -2.95 8.71 26.67
CA ALA A 24 -1.73 9.34 26.12
C ALA A 24 -0.44 8.69 26.65
N ALA A 25 -0.51 8.04 27.81
CA ALA A 25 0.62 7.32 28.41
C ALA A 25 0.69 5.83 28.01
N PHE A 26 -0.25 5.33 27.20
CA PHE A 26 -0.24 3.93 26.80
C PHE A 26 0.82 3.68 25.74
N GLU A 27 1.77 2.81 26.07
CA GLU A 27 2.77 2.32 25.14
C GLU A 27 2.26 1.03 24.48
N ILE A 28 2.21 1.02 23.14
CA ILE A 28 1.84 -0.16 22.38
C ILE A 28 3.06 -1.06 22.27
N ARG A 29 3.11 -2.11 23.10
CA ARG A 29 4.12 -3.15 23.00
C ARG A 29 3.67 -4.21 21.99
N PRO A 30 4.42 -4.48 20.92
CA PRO A 30 4.11 -5.60 20.04
C PRO A 30 4.35 -6.91 20.79
N GLU A 31 3.32 -7.76 20.87
CA GLU A 31 3.45 -9.14 21.39
C GLU A 31 4.43 -9.98 20.57
N HIS A 32 4.51 -9.70 19.26
CA HIS A 32 5.36 -10.42 18.32
C HIS A 32 6.22 -9.44 17.50
N PRO A 33 7.38 -9.01 18.02
CA PRO A 33 8.32 -8.20 17.26
C PRO A 33 8.86 -9.02 16.07
N GLY A 34 8.58 -8.56 14.84
CA GLY A 34 9.14 -9.13 13.61
C GLY A 34 8.15 -9.83 12.68
N LEU A 35 6.97 -10.26 13.15
CA LEU A 35 5.97 -10.90 12.29
C LEU A 35 5.49 -9.97 11.16
N ALA A 36 5.35 -8.68 11.42
CA ALA A 36 4.95 -7.71 10.42
C ALA A 36 5.97 -7.60 9.27
N GLY A 37 7.27 -7.61 9.58
CA GLY A 37 8.33 -7.56 8.57
C GLY A 37 8.36 -8.82 7.71
N PHE A 38 8.26 -10.00 8.34
CA PHE A 38 8.17 -11.26 7.62
C PHE A 38 6.91 -11.34 6.75
N ALA A 39 5.75 -10.96 7.29
CA ALA A 39 4.49 -10.93 6.54
C ALA A 39 4.57 -10.01 5.33
N LEU A 40 5.21 -8.84 5.45
CA LEU A 40 5.41 -7.92 4.33
C LEU A 40 6.24 -8.57 3.21
N VAL A 41 7.40 -9.16 3.55
CA VAL A 41 8.25 -9.85 2.57
C VAL A 41 7.50 -11.01 1.91
N PHE A 42 6.79 -11.82 2.70
CA PHE A 42 5.98 -12.91 2.18
C PHE A 42 4.89 -12.42 1.22
N LEU A 43 4.17 -11.36 1.57
CA LEU A 43 3.14 -10.76 0.70
C LEU A 43 3.73 -10.23 -0.60
N LEU A 44 4.90 -9.58 -0.55
CA LEU A 44 5.60 -9.11 -1.75
C LEU A 44 5.99 -10.28 -2.67
N LEU A 45 6.61 -11.33 -2.12
CA LEU A 45 7.00 -12.52 -2.88
C LEU A 45 5.80 -13.23 -3.50
N ARG A 46 4.70 -13.32 -2.74
CA ARG A 46 3.44 -13.90 -3.21
C ARG A 46 2.84 -13.08 -4.36
N ALA A 47 2.76 -11.76 -4.19
CA ALA A 47 2.24 -10.86 -5.22
C ALA A 47 3.09 -10.92 -6.49
N PHE A 48 4.42 -10.87 -6.36
CA PHE A 48 5.36 -11.00 -7.47
C PHE A 48 5.18 -12.33 -8.22
N SER A 49 5.16 -13.45 -7.50
CA SER A 49 4.97 -14.78 -8.09
C SER A 49 3.63 -14.90 -8.84
N SER A 50 2.55 -14.32 -8.28
CA SER A 50 1.26 -14.27 -8.96
C SER A 50 1.27 -13.39 -10.22
N GLY A 51 2.07 -12.31 -10.21
CA GLY A 51 2.26 -11.44 -11.37
C GLY A 51 3.01 -12.13 -12.52
N CYS A 52 4.00 -12.97 -12.23
CA CYS A 52 4.71 -13.75 -13.24
C CYS A 52 3.77 -14.66 -14.06
N ALA A 53 2.74 -15.23 -13.42
CA ALA A 53 1.74 -16.04 -14.13
C ALA A 53 0.97 -15.21 -15.18
N ALA A 54 0.77 -13.91 -14.95
CA ALA A 54 0.12 -13.03 -15.92
C ALA A 54 0.97 -12.78 -17.19
N LEU A 55 2.30 -12.93 -17.10
CA LEU A 55 3.20 -12.74 -18.24
C LEU A 55 3.18 -13.92 -19.22
N THR A 56 2.64 -15.08 -18.84
CA THR A 56 2.53 -16.25 -19.74
C THR A 56 1.69 -15.98 -21.00
N GLY A 57 0.91 -14.89 -21.03
CA GLY A 57 0.15 -14.47 -22.21
C GLY A 57 0.97 -13.83 -23.35
N VAL A 58 2.17 -13.30 -23.08
CA VAL A 58 2.98 -12.66 -24.14
C VAL A 58 3.62 -13.66 -25.10
N GLU A 59 3.77 -14.90 -24.66
CA GLU A 59 4.30 -15.99 -25.48
C GLU A 59 3.30 -16.41 -26.57
N ALA A 60 2.00 -16.38 -26.26
CA ALA A 60 0.95 -16.63 -27.24
C ALA A 60 0.91 -15.57 -28.34
N ILE A 61 1.13 -14.29 -27.98
CA ILE A 61 1.23 -13.18 -28.95
C ILE A 61 2.47 -13.35 -29.84
N SER A 62 3.62 -13.69 -29.23
CA SER A 62 4.90 -13.84 -29.95
C SER A 62 4.88 -15.01 -30.94
N ASN A 63 4.30 -16.15 -30.56
CA ASN A 63 4.19 -17.33 -31.43
C ASN A 63 3.14 -17.19 -32.54
N GLY A 64 2.26 -16.18 -32.47
CA GLY A 64 1.27 -15.88 -33.52
C GLY A 64 1.84 -15.10 -34.70
N VAL A 65 2.95 -14.35 -34.52
CA VAL A 65 3.59 -13.50 -35.54
C VAL A 65 3.89 -14.21 -36.87
N PRO A 66 4.31 -15.50 -36.91
CA PRO A 66 4.58 -16.20 -38.15
C PRO A 66 3.37 -16.32 -39.10
N GLY A 67 2.14 -16.38 -38.56
CA GLY A 67 0.89 -16.55 -39.32
C GLY A 67 0.37 -15.28 -40.01
N PHE A 68 0.95 -14.12 -39.72
CA PHE A 68 0.56 -12.86 -40.35
C PHE A 68 1.07 -12.75 -41.78
N ARG A 69 0.23 -12.20 -42.68
CA ARG A 69 0.64 -11.84 -44.06
C ARG A 69 1.75 -10.78 -44.02
N ARG A 70 2.62 -10.74 -45.04
CA ARG A 70 3.63 -9.68 -45.15
C ARG A 70 2.97 -8.32 -45.44
N PRO A 71 3.51 -7.20 -44.91
CA PRO A 71 4.65 -7.08 -44.00
C PRO A 71 4.27 -7.43 -42.55
N LYS A 72 5.02 -8.37 -41.95
CA LYS A 72 4.67 -8.98 -40.66
C LYS A 72 4.73 -7.97 -39.50
N SER A 73 5.71 -7.08 -39.49
CA SER A 73 5.87 -6.06 -38.42
C SER A 73 4.74 -5.04 -38.35
N ARG A 74 4.01 -4.80 -39.45
CA ARG A 74 2.86 -3.88 -39.47
C ARG A 74 1.54 -4.60 -39.22
N ASN A 75 1.50 -5.90 -39.47
CA ASN A 75 0.29 -6.69 -39.35
C ASN A 75 0.18 -7.39 -37.98
N ALA A 76 1.29 -7.61 -37.29
CA ALA A 76 1.37 -8.28 -35.98
C ALA A 76 1.67 -7.33 -34.80
N ALA A 77 1.87 -6.05 -35.06
CA ALA A 77 2.08 -5.00 -34.05
C ALA A 77 0.77 -4.35 -33.64
#